data_AF-A0A2I0DD22-F1
#
_entry.id   AF-A0A2I0DD22-F1
#
_cell.length_a   1.000
_cell.length_b   1.000
_cell.length_c   1.000
_cell.angle_alpha   90.00
_cell.angle_beta   90.00
_cell.angle_gamma   90.00
#
_symmetry.space_group_name_H-M   'P 1'
#
loop_
_entity.id
_entity.type
_entity.pdbx_description
1 polymer ?
#
loop_
_entity_poly.entity_id
_entity_poly.type
_entity_poly.pdbx_seq_one_letter_code
_entity_poly.pdbx_strand_id
1 'polypeptide(L)' 'MISEDNTVRAIDIFVNSLNLETLDFNLRLKEGRPPYNPADLLKLFIYGYMNRMRSSRQLEKECYRNIELIWLLKSLKP' A
#
# COMPACT_ATOMS: atom_id res chain seq x y z
N MET A 1 0.52 12.33 14.47
CA MET A 1 1.81 12.17 13.75
C MET A 1 2.28 10.74 14.01
N ILE A 2 2.70 9.99 13.00
CA ILE A 2 3.12 8.59 13.16
C ILE A 2 4.52 8.54 13.77
N SER A 3 4.68 7.73 14.82
CA SER A 3 5.96 7.50 15.49
C SER A 3 7.06 7.07 14.51
N GLU A 4 8.31 7.42 14.80
CA GLU A 4 9.46 7.01 13.98
C GLU A 4 9.69 5.51 14.03
N ASP A 5 9.39 4.87 15.16
CA ASP A 5 9.51 3.41 15.36
C ASP A 5 8.31 2.60 14.83
N ASN A 6 7.36 3.25 14.14
CA ASN A 6 6.19 2.54 13.63
C ASN A 6 6.58 1.64 12.44
N THR A 7 6.12 0.38 12.46
CA THR A 7 6.34 -0.62 11.42
C THR A 7 5.90 -0.16 10.03
N VAL A 8 4.92 0.73 9.95
CA VAL A 8 4.43 1.33 8.70
C VAL A 8 5.54 2.07 7.94
N ARG A 9 6.47 2.71 8.64
CA ARG A 9 7.64 3.35 8.01
C ARG A 9 8.61 2.33 7.43
N ALA A 10 8.78 1.19 8.10
CA ALA A 10 9.59 0.10 7.57
C ALA A 10 8.97 -0.47 6.28
N ILE A 11 7.64 -0.58 6.22
CA ILE A 11 6.93 -0.99 4.98
C ILE A 11 7.16 0.04 3.86
N ASP A 12 7.02 1.33 4.15
CA ASP A 12 7.22 2.39 3.16
C ASP A 12 8.65 2.37 2.59
N ILE A 13 9.66 2.36 3.46
CA ILE A 13 11.08 2.31 3.06
C ILE A 13 11.37 1.03 2.26
N PHE A 14 10.89 -0.12 2.74
CA PHE A 14 11.10 -1.41 2.08
C PHE A 14 10.53 -1.38 0.65
N VAL A 15 9.26 -1.01 0.49
CA VAL A 15 8.63 -1.00 -0.84
C VAL A 15 9.27 0.05 -1.75
N ASN A 16 9.61 1.23 -1.23
CA ASN A 16 10.26 2.27 -2.02
C ASN A 16 11.70 1.88 -2.44
N SER A 17 12.35 0.96 -1.73
CA SER A 17 13.67 0.44 -2.10
C SER A 17 13.63 -0.63 -3.20
N LEU A 18 12.46 -1.21 -3.49
CA LEU A 18 12.31 -2.24 -4.51
C LEU A 18 12.24 -1.62 -5.91
N ASN A 19 12.97 -2.21 -6.86
CA ASN A 19 12.80 -1.90 -8.27
C ASN A 19 11.64 -2.73 -8.83
N LEU A 20 10.43 -2.16 -8.77
CA LEU A 20 9.19 -2.81 -9.23
C LEU A 20 9.20 -3.12 -10.73
N GLU A 21 9.93 -2.36 -11.54
CA GLU A 21 10.05 -2.61 -12.98
C GLU A 21 10.80 -3.91 -13.26
N THR A 22 11.89 -4.17 -12.50
CA THR A 22 12.65 -5.43 -12.61
C THR A 22 11.89 -6.65 -12.08
N LEU A 23 10.91 -6.41 -11.20
CA LEU A 23 10.03 -7.43 -10.64
C LEU A 23 8.78 -7.67 -11.52
N ASP A 24 8.77 -7.12 -12.74
CA ASP A 24 7.70 -7.27 -13.72
C ASP A 24 6.32 -6.73 -13.25
N PHE A 25 6.31 -5.73 -12.37
CA PHE A 25 5.09 -4.97 -12.03
C PHE A 25 4.74 -3.98 -13.16
N ASN A 26 4.59 -4.48 -14.37
CA ASN A 26 4.27 -3.71 -15.57
C ASN A 26 2.75 -3.57 -15.73
N LEU A 27 2.16 -2.62 -15.00
CA LEU A 27 0.73 -2.27 -15.13
C LEU A 27 0.48 -1.35 -16.34
N ARG A 28 0.67 -1.89 -17.56
CA ARG A 28 0.36 -1.18 -18.81
C ARG A 28 -1.03 -1.56 -19.31
N LEU A 29 -2.05 -0.85 -18.84
CA LEU A 29 -3.38 -0.91 -19.45
C LEU A 29 -3.45 0.12 -20.59
N LYS A 30 -3.83 -0.33 -21.79
CA LYS A 30 -3.95 0.54 -22.98
C LYS A 30 -5.23 1.39 -22.98
N GLU A 31 -6.26 0.97 -22.23
CA GLU A 31 -7.58 1.60 -22.22
C GLU A 31 -8.21 1.49 -20.82
N GLY A 32 -9.07 2.44 -20.45
CA GLY A 32 -9.79 2.46 -19.17
C GLY A 32 -9.18 3.35 -18.10
N ARG A 33 -9.65 3.20 -16.85
CA ARG A 33 -9.14 3.97 -15.70
C ARG A 33 -7.69 3.55 -15.42
N PRO A 34 -6.76 4.51 -15.23
CA PRO A 34 -5.39 4.17 -14.88
C PRO A 34 -5.37 3.30 -13.61
N PRO A 35 -4.57 2.23 -13.60
CA PRO A 35 -4.45 1.36 -12.45
C PRO A 35 -3.83 2.12 -11.27
N TYR A 36 -4.13 1.67 -10.05
CA TYR A 36 -3.40 2.14 -8.88
C TYR A 36 -1.92 1.83 -9.01
N ASN A 37 -1.08 2.67 -8.39
CA ASN A 37 0.35 2.45 -8.36
C ASN A 37 0.68 1.09 -7.70
N PRO A 38 1.46 0.21 -8.35
CA PRO A 38 1.79 -1.10 -7.80
C PRO A 38 2.50 -1.00 -6.45
N ALA A 39 3.29 0.05 -6.21
CA ALA A 39 3.95 0.28 -4.93
C ALA A 39 2.93 0.46 -3.80
N ASP A 40 1.89 1.25 -4.03
CA ASP A 40 0.88 1.55 -3.02
C ASP A 40 0.02 0.32 -2.71
N LEU A 41 -0.31 -0.47 -3.74
CA LEU A 41 -0.99 -1.76 -3.55
C LEU A 41 -0.12 -2.78 -2.79
N LEU A 42 1.19 -2.82 -3.07
CA LEU A 42 2.12 -3.71 -2.37
C LEU A 42 2.26 -3.32 -0.89
N LYS A 43 2.35 -2.02 -0.57
CA LYS A 43 2.33 -1.51 0.80
C LYS A 43 1.08 -1.95 1.55
N LEU A 44 -0.10 -1.80 0.93
CA LEU A 44 -1.37 -2.22 1.52
C LEU A 44 -1.42 -3.74 1.76
N PHE A 45 -0.90 -4.53 0.81
CA PHE A 45 -0.84 -5.98 0.92
C PHE A 45 0.05 -6.43 2.09
N ILE A 46 1.26 -5.88 2.19
CA ILE A 46 2.20 -6.19 3.29
C ILE A 46 1.59 -5.78 4.63
N TYR A 47 1.02 -4.57 4.72
CA TYR A 47 0.36 -4.11 5.94
C TYR A 47 -0.77 -5.05 6.36
N GLY A 48 -1.63 -5.46 5.42
CA GLY A 48 -2.71 -6.39 5.70
C GLY A 48 -2.20 -7.75 6.16
N TYR A 49 -1.13 -8.26 5.55
CA TYR A 49 -0.50 -9.50 5.95
C TYR A 49 0.04 -9.44 7.39
N MET A 50 0.80 -8.38 7.73
CA MET A 50 1.36 -8.17 9.07
C MET A 50 0.28 -8.06 10.15
N ASN A 51 -0.85 -7.42 9.82
CA ASN A 51 -1.98 -7.24 10.73
C ASN A 51 -2.99 -8.40 10.70
N ARG A 52 -2.67 -9.52 10.03
CA ARG A 52 -3.56 -10.68 9.84
C ARG A 52 -4.92 -10.33 9.22
N MET A 53 -4.99 -9.24 8.47
CA MET A 53 -6.17 -8.75 7.79
C MET A 53 -6.25 -9.36 6.38
N ARG A 54 -7.08 -10.39 6.24
CA ARG A 54 -7.24 -11.14 4.97
C ARG A 54 -8.34 -10.59 4.06
N SER A 55 -9.29 -9.82 4.62
CA SER A 55 -10.44 -9.30 3.88
C SER A 55 -10.10 -7.98 3.19
N SER A 56 -10.25 -7.95 1.87
CA SER A 56 -10.06 -6.72 1.07
C SER A 56 -11.01 -5.60 1.52
N ARG A 57 -12.29 -5.93 1.80
CA ARG A 57 -13.27 -4.98 2.33
C ARG A 57 -12.88 -4.42 3.70
N GLN A 58 -12.21 -5.23 4.52
CA GLN A 58 -11.74 -4.77 5.82
C GLN A 58 -10.53 -3.84 5.66
N LEU A 59 -9.62 -4.16 4.74
CA LEU A 59 -8.49 -3.29 4.39
C LEU A 59 -8.97 -1.95 3.82
N GLU A 60 -9.93 -1.98 2.89
CA GLU A 60 -10.56 -0.79 2.35
C GLU A 60 -11.09 0.10 3.48
N LYS A 61 -11.88 -0.46 4.41
CA LYS A 61 -12.38 0.28 5.58
C LYS A 61 -11.27 0.88 6.44
N GLU A 62 -10.17 0.16 6.66
CA GLU A 62 -9.02 0.68 7.40
C GLU A 62 -8.36 1.86 6.68
N CYS A 63 -8.33 1.88 5.34
CA CYS A 63 -7.80 3.03 4.58
C CYS A 63 -8.58 4.33 4.84
N TYR A 64 -9.81 4.27 5.35
CA TYR A 64 -10.60 5.46 5.70
C TYR A 64 -10.45 5.91 7.15
N ARG A 65 -10.14 4.99 8.08
CA ARG A 65 -10.20 5.26 9.53
C ARG A 65 -8.85 5.15 10.23
N ASN A 66 -7.92 4.38 9.67
CA ASN A 66 -6.65 4.09 10.30
C ASN A 66 -5.59 5.09 9.84
N ILE A 67 -5.06 5.86 10.79
CA ILE A 67 -4.07 6.89 10.51
C ILE A 67 -2.79 6.32 9.90
N GLU A 68 -2.46 5.06 10.23
CA GLU A 68 -1.32 4.33 9.66
C GLU A 68 -1.46 4.13 8.16
N LEU A 69 -2.60 3.59 7.72
CA LEU A 69 -2.87 3.37 6.30
C LEU A 69 -3.08 4.68 5.54
N ILE A 70 -3.76 5.66 6.15
CA ILE A 70 -3.95 6.99 5.53
C ILE A 70 -2.58 7.62 5.24
N TRP A 71 -1.63 7.50 6.17
CA TRP A 71 -0.27 8.01 5.96
C TRP A 71 0.50 7.16 4.94
N LEU A 72 0.49 5.83 5.08
CA LEU A 72 1.21 4.89 4.22
C LEU A 72 0.82 5.02 2.75
N LEU A 73 -0.47 5.20 2.51
CA LEU A 73 -1.06 5.31 1.17
C LEU A 73 -1.20 6.77 0.70
N LYS A 74 -0.67 7.75 1.44
CA LYS A 74 -0.80 9.18 1.12
C LYS A 74 -2.25 9.60 0.85
N SER A 75 -3.18 9.10 1.67
CA SER A 75 -4.63 9.27 1.58
C SER A 75 -5.30 8.65 0.36
N LEU A 76 -4.60 7.80 -0.39
CA LEU A 76 -5.20 6.95 -1.43
C LEU A 76 -6.18 5.97 -0.78
N LYS A 77 -7.38 5.92 -1.35
CA LYS A 77 -8.48 5.05 -0.93
C LYS A 77 -8.82 4.14 -2.11
N PRO A 78 -8.20 2.94 -2.16
CA PRO A 78 -8.36 2.03 -3.28
C PRO A 78 -9.78 1.48 -3.41
#